data_AF-A0A819QN54-F1
#
_entry.id   AF-A0A819QN54-F1
#
_cell.length_a   1.000
_cell.length_b   1.000
_cell.length_c   1.000
_cell.angle_alpha   90.00
_cell.angle_beta   90.00
_cell.angle_gamma   90.00
#
_symmetry.space_group_name_H-M   'P 1'
#
loop_
_entity.id
_entity.type
_entity.pdbx_description
1 polymer ?
#
loop_
_entity_poly.entity_id
_entity_poly.type
_entity_poly.pdbx_seq_one_letter_code
_entity_poly.pdbx_strand_id
1 'polypeptide(L)'
;MTKINNGEWRLFEELIEKKNEQESRINDTNIAQPTLFAIQVALAALLVSWNISPSCIISHSAGDQAAAFVAGRLTLEEAVRMLAVSMSEEEVENKLLKGIEHLACIAVVNGPRSVTISGDEKILMKYNKYFQPLIQMYL
;
A
#
# COMPACT_ATOMS: atom_id res chain seq x y z
N MET A 1 10.92 12.41 18.43
CA MET A 1 11.18 10.95 18.52
C MET A 1 9.91 10.22 18.15
N THR A 2 9.82 9.65 16.95
CA THR A 2 8.75 8.71 16.64
C THR A 2 9.45 7.42 16.23
N LYS A 3 9.83 6.66 17.26
CA LYS A 3 10.23 5.28 17.08
C LYS A 3 9.02 4.59 16.47
N ILE A 4 9.09 4.27 15.17
CA ILE A 4 8.39 3.10 14.68
C ILE A 4 9.10 1.97 15.42
N ASN A 5 8.49 1.50 16.51
CA ASN A 5 8.93 0.27 17.14
C ASN A 5 8.72 -0.82 16.09
N ASN A 6 9.75 -1.11 15.31
CA ASN A 6 9.87 -2.33 14.53
C ASN A 6 10.01 -3.51 15.50
N GLY A 7 9.01 -3.74 16.34
CA GLY A 7 8.69 -5.12 16.68
C GLY A 7 8.21 -5.72 15.38
N GLU A 8 8.87 -6.79 14.92
CA GLU A 8 8.59 -7.45 13.64
C GLU A 8 7.09 -7.74 13.51
N TRP A 9 6.34 -6.85 12.88
CA TRP A 9 4.93 -7.10 12.62
C TRP A 9 4.84 -8.14 11.51
N ARG A 10 4.11 -9.22 11.76
CA ARG A 10 3.93 -10.32 10.82
C ARG A 10 2.46 -10.44 10.49
N LEU A 11 2.16 -10.39 9.19
CA LEU A 11 0.80 -10.52 8.65
C LEU A 11 0.06 -11.73 9.24
N PHE A 12 0.72 -12.90 9.28
CA PHE A 12 0.13 -14.12 9.80
C PHE A 12 -0.23 -14.03 11.29
N GLU A 13 0.62 -13.41 12.11
CA GLU A 13 0.33 -13.22 13.53
C GLU A 13 -0.83 -12.25 13.73
N GLU A 14 -0.90 -11.19 12.92
CA GLU A 14 -2.01 -10.24 12.98
C GLU A 14 -3.36 -10.87 12.61
N LEU A 15 -3.38 -11.82 11.67
CA LEU A 15 -4.61 -12.45 11.19
C LEU A 15 -5.04 -13.70 11.97
N ILE A 16 -4.09 -14.47 12.50
CA ILE A 16 -4.37 -15.80 13.07
C ILE A 16 -4.39 -15.78 14.59
N GLU A 17 -3.59 -14.93 15.24
CA GLU A 17 -3.61 -14.86 16.69
C GLU A 17 -4.93 -14.24 17.16
N LYS A 18 -5.51 -14.82 18.21
CA LYS A 18 -6.70 -14.26 18.87
C LYS A 18 -6.29 -13.01 19.65
N LYS A 19 -6.07 -11.91 18.94
CA LYS A 19 -5.94 -10.56 19.52
C LYS A 19 -7.33 -9.99 19.71
N ASN A 20 -7.57 -9.31 20.83
CA ASN A 20 -8.78 -8.50 20.96
C ASN A 20 -8.64 -7.16 20.21
N GLU A 21 -9.72 -6.39 20.09
CA GLU A 21 -9.72 -5.10 19.36
C GLU A 21 -8.70 -4.09 19.87
N GLN A 22 -8.29 -4.19 21.14
CA GLN A 22 -7.34 -3.25 21.78
C GLN A 22 -5.88 -3.66 21.51
N GLU A 23 -5.63 -4.94 21.21
CA GLU A 23 -4.31 -5.49 20.93
C GLU A 23 -4.00 -5.51 19.43
N SER A 24 -5.03 -5.65 18.60
CA SER A 24 -4.87 -5.64 17.15
C SER A 24 -4.47 -4.26 16.64
N ARG A 25 -3.51 -4.25 15.74
CA ARG A 25 -3.07 -3.05 15.01
C ARG A 25 -3.76 -2.93 13.66
N ILE A 26 -4.75 -3.77 13.35
CA ILE A 26 -5.40 -3.83 12.04
C ILE A 26 -6.09 -2.51 11.65
N ASN A 27 -6.42 -1.66 12.61
CA ASN A 27 -7.00 -0.33 12.36
C ASN A 27 -5.95 0.74 11.98
N ASP A 28 -4.65 0.46 12.13
CA ASP A 28 -3.58 1.31 11.60
C ASP A 28 -3.51 1.12 10.08
N THR A 29 -3.70 2.18 9.30
CA THR A 29 -3.68 2.14 7.84
C THR A 29 -2.42 1.48 7.27
N ASN A 30 -1.26 1.66 7.93
CA ASN A 30 0.01 1.06 7.50
C ASN A 30 0.04 -0.47 7.69
N ILE A 31 -0.89 -1.03 8.46
CA ILE A 31 -1.09 -2.46 8.71
C ILE A 31 -2.32 -2.97 7.93
N ALA A 32 -3.40 -2.19 7.90
CA ALA A 32 -4.65 -2.51 7.24
C ALA A 32 -4.48 -2.71 5.73
N GLN A 33 -3.83 -1.75 5.06
CA GLN A 33 -3.64 -1.77 3.61
C GLN A 33 -2.84 -2.99 3.11
N PRO A 34 -1.66 -3.31 3.66
CA PRO A 34 -0.92 -4.49 3.22
C PRO A 34 -1.64 -5.79 3.56
N THR A 35 -2.36 -5.83 4.69
CA THR A 35 -3.18 -6.98 5.07
C THR A 35 -4.33 -7.20 4.09
N LEU A 36 -5.02 -6.12 3.71
CA LEU A 36 -6.12 -6.16 2.75
C LEU A 36 -5.64 -6.62 1.38
N PHE A 37 -4.50 -6.09 0.90
CA PHE A 37 -3.88 -6.55 -0.35
C PHE A 37 -3.61 -8.06 -0.33
N ALA A 38 -2.96 -8.56 0.73
CA ALA A 38 -2.63 -9.97 0.85
C ALA A 38 -3.88 -10.87 0.85
N ILE A 39 -4.94 -10.48 1.58
CA ILE A 39 -6.21 -11.22 1.60
C ILE A 39 -6.87 -11.23 0.22
N GLN A 40 -6.95 -10.08 -0.47
CA GLN A 40 -7.55 -9.98 -1.79
C GLN A 40 -6.83 -10.86 -2.82
N VAL A 41 -5.50 -10.84 -2.80
CA VAL A 41 -4.67 -11.70 -3.67
C VAL A 41 -4.84 -13.17 -3.35
N ALA A 42 -4.87 -13.54 -2.06
CA ALA A 42 -5.07 -14.93 -1.63
C ALA A 42 -6.45 -15.45 -2.06
N LEU A 43 -7.51 -14.64 -1.93
CA LEU A 43 -8.85 -14.99 -2.39
C LEU A 43 -8.91 -15.15 -3.91
N ALA A 44 -8.25 -14.27 -4.68
CA ALA A 44 -8.17 -14.42 -6.13
C ALA A 44 -7.43 -15.70 -6.52
N ALA A 45 -6.31 -16.01 -5.88
CA ALA A 45 -5.57 -17.26 -6.09
C ALA A 45 -6.41 -18.50 -5.73
N LEU A 46 -7.21 -18.44 -4.66
CA LEU A 46 -8.14 -19.50 -4.29
C LEU A 46 -9.19 -19.75 -5.39
N LEU A 47 -9.79 -18.69 -5.94
CA LEU A 47 -10.75 -18.82 -7.05
C LEU A 47 -10.10 -19.46 -8.29
N VAL A 48 -8.88 -19.02 -8.63
CA VAL A 48 -8.11 -19.63 -9.72
C VAL A 48 -7.82 -21.11 -9.44
N SER A 49 -7.53 -21.49 -8.19
CA SER A 49 -7.34 -22.90 -7.80
C SER A 49 -8.60 -23.75 -8.00
N TRP A 50 -9.78 -23.13 -8.01
CA TRP A 50 -11.06 -23.76 -8.33
C TRP A 50 -11.42 -23.70 -9.82
N ASN A 51 -10.46 -23.34 -10.67
CA ASN A 51 -10.64 -23.11 -12.11
C ASN A 51 -11.64 -21.98 -12.44
N ILE A 52 -11.81 -21.01 -11.55
CA ILE A 52 -12.62 -19.81 -11.79
C ILE A 52 -11.70 -18.71 -12.30
N SER A 53 -11.87 -18.31 -13.57
CA SER A 53 -11.14 -17.21 -14.18
C SER A 53 -12.04 -15.99 -14.38
N PRO A 54 -11.70 -14.82 -13.80
CA PRO A 54 -12.51 -13.62 -13.99
C PRO A 54 -12.43 -13.12 -15.44
N SER A 55 -13.57 -12.76 -16.03
CA SER A 55 -13.61 -12.08 -17.34
C SER A 55 -13.32 -10.58 -17.22
N CYS A 56 -13.55 -10.00 -16.05
CA CYS A 56 -13.22 -8.62 -15.71
C CYS A 56 -12.89 -8.50 -14.22
N ILE A 57 -12.13 -7.48 -13.86
CA ILE A 57 -11.77 -7.16 -12.48
C ILE A 57 -12.10 -5.68 -12.27
N ILE A 58 -12.82 -5.38 -11.19
CA ILE A 58 -13.12 -4.02 -10.74
C ILE A 58 -12.64 -3.87 -9.31
N SER A 59 -12.27 -2.66 -8.95
CA SER A 59 -11.78 -2.31 -7.62
C SER A 59 -12.35 -0.99 -7.16
N HIS A 60 -12.19 -0.75 -5.86
CA HIS A 60 -12.53 0.51 -5.23
C HIS A 60 -11.44 0.87 -4.23
N SER A 61 -10.89 2.07 -4.35
CA SER A 61 -9.92 2.63 -3.40
C SER A 61 -8.72 1.68 -3.17
N ALA A 62 -8.54 1.16 -1.96
CA ALA A 62 -7.43 0.27 -1.61
C ALA A 62 -7.37 -1.05 -2.40
N GLY A 63 -8.45 -1.44 -3.10
CA GLY A 63 -8.46 -2.66 -3.93
C GLY A 63 -7.72 -2.54 -5.26
N ASP A 64 -7.37 -1.33 -5.71
CA ASP A 64 -6.80 -1.10 -7.04
C ASP A 64 -5.48 -1.84 -7.25
N GLN A 65 -4.65 -1.96 -6.20
CA GLN A 65 -3.37 -2.66 -6.27
C GLN A 65 -3.54 -4.17 -6.44
N ALA A 66 -4.42 -4.77 -5.64
CA ALA A 66 -4.72 -6.20 -5.77
C ALA A 66 -5.33 -6.48 -7.15
N ALA A 67 -6.22 -5.61 -7.64
CA ALA A 67 -6.79 -5.75 -8.98
C ALA A 67 -5.73 -5.66 -10.08
N ALA A 68 -4.82 -4.67 -10.02
CA ALA A 68 -3.74 -4.52 -10.98
C ALA A 68 -2.77 -5.71 -10.95
N PHE A 69 -2.41 -6.21 -9.77
CA PHE A 69 -1.59 -7.40 -9.59
C PHE A 69 -2.27 -8.66 -10.15
N VAL A 70 -3.52 -8.94 -9.76
CA VAL A 70 -4.28 -10.11 -10.23
C VAL A 70 -4.55 -10.04 -11.73
N ALA A 71 -4.72 -8.85 -12.30
CA ALA A 71 -4.83 -8.64 -13.74
C ALA A 71 -3.50 -8.80 -14.50
N GLY A 72 -2.39 -9.09 -13.79
CA GLY A 72 -1.06 -9.24 -14.37
C GLY A 72 -0.43 -7.93 -14.88
N ARG A 73 -0.91 -6.78 -14.40
CA ARG A 73 -0.38 -5.45 -14.78
C ARG A 73 0.80 -5.02 -13.91
N LEU A 74 0.91 -5.56 -12.71
CA LEU A 74 2.02 -5.35 -11.79
C LEU A 74 2.65 -6.69 -11.42
N THR A 75 3.96 -6.69 -11.25
CA THR A 75 4.66 -7.74 -10.50
C THR A 75 4.31 -7.65 -9.02
N LEU A 76 4.57 -8.73 -8.26
CA LEU A 76 4.35 -8.72 -6.81
C LEU A 76 5.16 -7.61 -6.15
N GLU A 77 6.42 -7.48 -6.56
CA GLU A 77 7.32 -6.44 -6.04
C GLU A 77 6.79 -5.04 -6.29
N GLU A 78 6.25 -4.75 -7.47
CA GLU A 78 5.65 -3.45 -7.79
C GLU A 78 4.37 -3.19 -6.99
N ALA A 79 3.49 -4.18 -6.86
CA ALA A 79 2.25 -4.06 -6.11
C ALA A 79 2.48 -3.87 -4.59
N VAL A 80 3.53 -4.49 -4.07
CA VAL A 80 3.97 -4.45 -2.66
C VAL A 80 4.74 -3.16 -2.35
N ARG A 81 5.41 -2.59 -3.35
CA ARG A 81 6.18 -1.32 -3.25
C ARG A 81 5.31 -0.07 -3.27
N MET A 82 3.98 -0.18 -3.20
CA MET A 82 3.12 1.00 -3.38
C MET A 82 3.55 2.16 -2.47
N LEU A 83 3.61 3.32 -3.12
CA LEU A 83 4.42 4.46 -2.78
C LEU A 83 3.68 5.41 -1.82
N ALA A 84 3.48 4.98 -0.57
CA ALA A 84 3.21 5.96 0.48
C ALA A 84 4.50 6.71 0.78
N VAL A 85 4.47 8.02 0.61
CA VAL A 85 5.56 8.88 1.08
C VAL A 85 5.45 8.99 2.59
N SER A 86 6.53 8.64 3.28
CA SER A 86 6.64 8.74 4.75
C SER A 86 6.87 10.19 5.18
N MET A 87 5.98 11.07 4.75
CA MET A 87 6.02 12.52 4.95
C MET A 87 4.63 13.01 5.32
N SER A 88 4.55 14.13 6.05
CA SER A 88 3.26 14.81 6.22
C SER A 88 2.79 15.42 4.89
N GLU A 89 1.50 15.72 4.80
CA GLU A 89 0.93 16.47 3.66
C GLU A 89 1.73 17.74 3.37
N GLU A 90 1.98 18.56 4.40
CA GLU A 90 2.77 19.79 4.29
C GLU A 90 4.20 19.54 3.77
N GLU A 91 4.85 18.46 4.20
CA GLU A 91 6.18 18.10 3.71
C GLU A 91 6.15 17.68 2.24
N VAL A 92 5.12 16.93 1.83
CA VAL A 92 4.94 16.53 0.43
C VAL A 92 4.70 17.76 -0.44
N GLU A 93 3.80 18.66 -0.04
CA GLU A 93 3.54 19.90 -0.77
C GLU A 93 4.80 20.75 -0.91
N ASN A 94 5.51 20.99 0.18
CA ASN A 94 6.62 21.94 0.19
C ASN A 94 7.93 21.38 -0.36
N LYS A 95 8.18 20.07 -0.25
CA LYS A 95 9.46 19.43 -0.63
C LYS A 95 9.38 18.62 -1.91
N LEU A 96 8.26 17.94 -2.17
CA LEU A 96 8.12 17.03 -3.31
C LEU A 96 7.39 17.70 -4.47
N LEU A 97 6.27 18.36 -4.20
CA LEU A 97 5.37 18.86 -5.24
C LEU A 97 5.65 20.31 -5.65
N LYS A 98 6.38 21.07 -4.84
CA LYS A 98 6.70 22.48 -5.10
C LYS A 98 7.35 22.68 -6.48
N GLY A 99 6.68 23.43 -7.36
CA GLY A 99 7.10 23.73 -8.73
C GLY A 99 6.74 22.65 -9.77
N ILE A 100 6.12 21.54 -9.36
CA ILE A 100 5.65 20.47 -10.24
C ILE A 100 4.17 20.11 -10.01
N GLU A 101 3.40 21.02 -9.40
CA GLU A 101 2.00 20.82 -9.01
C GLU A 101 1.08 20.51 -10.20
N HIS A 102 1.50 20.90 -11.40
CA HIS A 102 0.81 20.62 -12.67
C HIS A 102 1.07 19.21 -13.22
N LEU A 103 2.03 18.47 -12.65
CA LEU A 103 2.44 17.14 -13.08
C LEU A 103 2.18 16.06 -12.02
N ALA A 104 2.02 16.45 -10.75
CA ALA A 104 1.71 15.54 -9.66
C ALA A 104 0.93 16.25 -8.54
N CYS A 105 0.09 15.49 -7.84
CA CYS A 105 -0.71 15.96 -6.70
C CYS A 105 -0.72 14.93 -5.57
N ILE A 106 -1.17 15.37 -4.39
CA ILE A 106 -1.56 14.46 -3.32
C ILE A 106 -2.90 13.83 -3.70
N ALA A 107 -2.90 12.50 -3.81
CA ALA A 107 -4.11 11.74 -4.10
C ALA A 107 -4.90 11.43 -2.82
N VAL A 108 -4.20 11.04 -1.75
CA VAL A 108 -4.81 10.63 -0.47
C VAL A 108 -3.87 10.98 0.70
N VAL A 109 -4.43 11.48 1.79
CA VAL A 109 -3.74 11.59 3.09
C VAL A 109 -4.16 10.40 3.97
N ASN A 110 -3.31 9.38 4.08
CA ASN A 110 -3.58 8.14 4.82
C ASN A 110 -3.30 8.26 6.33
N GLY A 111 -2.58 9.32 6.74
CA GLY A 111 -2.29 9.63 8.14
C GLY A 111 -1.27 10.76 8.29
N PRO A 112 -0.88 11.13 9.52
CA PRO A 112 -0.03 12.30 9.78
C PRO A 112 1.34 12.30 9.09
N ARG A 113 1.84 11.12 8.69
CA ARG A 113 3.09 10.96 7.93
C ARG A 113 2.97 9.89 6.85
N SER A 114 1.78 9.71 6.30
CA SER A 114 1.53 8.73 5.24
C SER A 114 0.60 9.36 4.22
N VAL A 115 1.16 9.64 3.05
CA VAL A 115 0.46 10.33 1.95
C VAL A 115 0.70 9.55 0.67
N THR A 116 -0.34 9.38 -0.15
CA THR A 116 -0.24 8.84 -1.50
C THR A 116 -0.18 10.00 -2.49
N ILE A 117 0.80 10.00 -3.38
CA ILE A 117 0.89 10.97 -4.48
C ILE A 117 0.59 10.30 -5.82
N SER A 118 -0.02 11.04 -6.74
CA SER A 118 -0.34 10.60 -8.11
C SER A 118 0.14 11.64 -9.11
N GLY A 119 0.54 11.21 -10.30
CA GLY A 119 1.13 12.11 -11.30
C GLY A 119 1.93 11.38 -12.36
N ASP A 120 2.68 12.15 -13.15
CA ASP A 120 3.57 11.63 -14.19
C ASP A 120 4.60 10.65 -13.61
N GLU A 121 4.63 9.43 -14.14
CA GLU A 121 5.49 8.33 -13.67
C GLU A 121 6.98 8.72 -13.66
N LYS A 122 7.46 9.39 -14.72
CA LYS A 122 8.89 9.76 -14.83
C LYS A 122 9.29 10.79 -13.78
N ILE A 123 8.34 11.63 -13.37
CA ILE A 123 8.53 12.59 -12.29
C ILE A 123 8.50 11.87 -10.94
N LEU A 124 7.50 11.02 -10.69
CA LEU A 124 7.35 10.28 -9.43
C LEU A 124 8.55 9.36 -9.16
N MET A 125 9.09 8.71 -10.19
CA MET A 125 10.27 7.85 -10.06
C MET A 125 11.52 8.59 -9.56
N LYS A 126 11.63 9.92 -9.73
CA LYS A 126 12.76 10.70 -9.17
C LYS A 126 12.75 10.70 -7.64
N TYR A 127 11.58 10.51 -7.04
CA TYR A 127 11.37 10.52 -5.60
C TYR A 127 11.36 9.12 -5.00
N ASN A 128 11.84 8.12 -5.75
CA ASN A 128 11.78 6.72 -5.34
C ASN A 128 12.33 6.44 -3.93
N LYS A 129 13.38 7.17 -3.55
CA LYS A 129 14.04 7.10 -2.24
C LYS A 129 13.16 7.50 -1.04
N TYR A 130 12.07 8.22 -1.26
CA TYR A 130 11.16 8.70 -0.22
C TYR A 130 9.95 7.80 -0.04
N PHE A 131 9.73 6.88 -0.97
CA PHE A 131 8.70 5.88 -0.83
C PHE A 131 9.23 4.75 0.04
N GLN A 132 8.42 4.36 1.01
CA GLN A 132 8.64 3.11 1.70
C GLN A 132 7.93 2.02 0.89
N PRO A 133 8.53 0.84 0.73
CA PRO A 133 7.73 -0.36 0.51
C PRO A 133 6.75 -0.44 1.68
N LEU A 134 5.45 -0.29 1.42
CA LEU A 134 4.42 -0.48 2.46
C LEU A 134 4.44 -1.90 3.04
N ILE A 135 5.12 -2.82 2.35
CA ILE A 135 5.33 -4.19 2.77
C ILE A 135 6.83 -4.49 2.74
N GLN A 136 7.42 -4.67 3.92
CA GLN A 136 8.65 -5.43 4.07
C GLN A 136 8.26 -6.87 4.43
N MET A 137 7.59 -7.57 3.50
CA MET A 137 7.39 -9.01 3.60
C MET A 137 8.76 -9.64 3.36
N TYR A 138 9.39 -10.11 4.44
CA TYR A 138 10.27 -11.24 4.31
C TYR A 138 9.40 -12.45 3.92
N LEU A 139 9.38 -12.76 2.63
CA LEU A 139 9.15 -14.13 2.16
C LEU A 139 10.49 -14.86 2.13
#